data_AF-A0A6G0UQL3-F1
#
_entry.id   AF-A0A6G0UQL3-F1
#
_cell.length_a   1.000
_cell.length_b   1.000
_cell.length_c   1.000
_cell.angle_alpha   90.00
_cell.angle_beta   90.00
_cell.angle_gamma   90.00
#
_symmetry.space_group_name_H-M   'P 1'
#
loop_
_entity.id
_entity.type
_entity.pdbx_description
1 polymer ?
#
loop_
_entity_poly.entity_id
_entity_poly.type
_entity_poly.pdbx_seq_one_letter_code
_entity_poly.pdbx_strand_id
1 'polypeptide(L)'
;MVYIKPLGLVRRAFTNTEYYKTYGAYGGAAFLLAIYFAEWKTVGKFIPVWNKRYPQDDILPVMSHVWSESDVHKVLKMRPCRQGYEYLIGWKNGERPTWELRDSFGKSTIFDKFDEEIRRKAAKQFPLFTYHQRTIRDPSGFPISGLYEQGYKPKEITGCVEVYGTRFAFMSYLDTEKQDFIRWSVAEDLFPELTADFLEKRGLKERLK
;
A
#
# COMPACT_ATOMS: atom_id res chain seq x y z
N MET A 1 -20.79 -25.90 37.89
CA MET A 1 -19.77 -25.46 36.90
C MET A 1 -18.95 -26.69 36.52
N VAL A 2 -19.10 -27.22 35.30
CA VAL A 2 -18.45 -28.48 34.90
C VAL A 2 -16.99 -28.17 34.52
N TYR A 3 -16.04 -28.67 35.32
CA TYR A 3 -14.61 -28.48 35.06
C TYR A 3 -14.14 -29.51 34.03
N ILE A 4 -14.04 -29.08 32.77
CA ILE A 4 -13.55 -29.93 31.69
C ILE A 4 -12.03 -29.78 31.60
N LYS A 5 -11.30 -30.89 31.77
CA LYS A 5 -9.85 -30.95 31.52
C LYS A 5 -9.61 -31.16 30.02
N PRO A 6 -9.13 -30.16 29.26
CA PRO A 6 -9.07 -30.22 27.80
C PRO A 6 -8.19 -31.37 27.29
N LEU A 7 -7.05 -31.62 27.94
CA LEU A 7 -6.14 -32.71 27.58
C LEU A 7 -6.73 -34.12 27.83
N GLY A 8 -7.59 -34.26 28.84
CA GLY A 8 -8.28 -35.52 29.12
C GLY A 8 -9.32 -35.88 28.06
N LEU A 9 -9.93 -34.87 27.44
CA LEU A 9 -10.93 -35.04 26.40
C LEU A 9 -10.28 -35.55 25.10
N VAL A 10 -9.12 -34.99 24.73
CA VAL A 10 -8.34 -35.45 23.58
C VAL A 10 -7.93 -36.92 23.75
N ARG A 11 -7.38 -37.31 24.90
CA ARG A 11 -6.99 -38.70 25.15
C ARG A 11 -8.17 -39.68 25.11
N ARG A 12 -9.33 -39.28 25.64
CA ARG A 12 -10.56 -40.10 25.61
C ARG A 12 -11.14 -40.23 24.20
N ALA A 13 -11.05 -39.17 23.38
CA ALA A 13 -11.48 -39.21 21.99
C ALA A 13 -10.68 -40.24 21.15
N PHE A 14 -9.40 -40.46 21.47
CA PHE A 14 -8.55 -41.44 20.77
C PHE A 14 -8.57 -42.86 21.34
N THR A 15 -9.17 -43.09 22.51
CA THR A 15 -9.11 -44.41 23.18
C THR A 15 -10.42 -45.17 23.18
N ASN A 16 -11.55 -44.51 22.97
CA ASN A 16 -12.86 -45.16 22.97
C ASN A 16 -13.45 -45.20 21.54
N THR A 17 -13.61 -46.41 21.03
CA THR A 17 -14.06 -46.75 19.67
C THR A 17 -15.50 -46.29 19.37
N GLU A 18 -16.33 -46.08 20.38
CA GLU A 18 -17.72 -45.61 20.21
C GLU A 18 -17.76 -44.12 19.83
N TYR A 19 -16.84 -43.33 20.40
CA TYR A 19 -16.70 -41.91 20.13
C TYR A 19 -16.05 -41.61 18.76
N TYR A 20 -15.36 -42.58 18.14
CA TYR A 20 -14.77 -42.39 16.81
C TYR A 20 -15.81 -42.10 15.73
N LYS A 21 -17.02 -42.68 15.84
CA LYS A 21 -18.07 -42.47 14.83
C LYS A 21 -18.59 -41.03 14.85
N THR A 22 -18.80 -40.47 16.04
CA THR A 22 -19.32 -39.11 16.19
C THR A 22 -18.21 -38.06 16.05
N TYR A 23 -17.09 -38.21 16.73
CA TYR A 23 -15.98 -37.25 16.63
C TYR A 23 -15.23 -37.33 15.30
N GLY A 24 -15.17 -38.49 14.67
CA GLY A 24 -14.68 -38.61 13.30
C GLY A 24 -15.55 -37.84 12.32
N ALA A 25 -16.88 -37.91 12.47
CA ALA A 25 -17.82 -37.13 11.67
C ALA A 25 -17.69 -35.62 11.92
N TYR A 26 -17.62 -35.18 13.18
CA TYR A 26 -17.46 -33.76 13.51
C TYR A 26 -16.08 -33.22 13.12
N GLY A 27 -15.02 -33.98 13.35
CA GLY A 27 -13.66 -33.61 12.98
C GLY A 27 -13.47 -33.54 11.47
N GLY A 28 -14.01 -34.52 10.74
CA GLY A 28 -14.04 -34.51 9.28
C GLY A 28 -14.86 -33.33 8.73
N ALA A 29 -16.04 -33.07 9.29
CA ALA A 29 -16.87 -31.94 8.89
C ALA A 29 -16.20 -30.59 9.18
N ALA A 30 -15.59 -30.41 10.36
CA ALA A 30 -14.87 -29.19 10.72
C ALA A 30 -13.64 -28.97 9.84
N PHE A 31 -12.92 -30.05 9.49
CA PHE A 31 -11.79 -29.99 8.56
C PHE A 31 -12.23 -29.59 7.15
N LEU A 32 -13.30 -30.18 6.63
CA LEU A 32 -13.88 -29.79 5.33
C LEU A 32 -14.40 -28.35 5.34
N LEU A 33 -15.01 -27.91 6.44
CA LEU A 33 -15.45 -26.53 6.63
C LEU A 33 -14.25 -25.56 6.67
N ALA A 34 -13.17 -25.93 7.34
CA ALA A 34 -11.93 -25.15 7.37
C ALA A 34 -11.30 -25.05 5.97
N ILE A 35 -11.31 -26.12 5.19
CA ILE A 35 -10.90 -26.09 3.77
C ILE A 35 -11.85 -25.20 2.95
N TYR A 36 -13.15 -25.22 3.22
CA TYR A 36 -14.14 -24.40 2.52
C TYR A 36 -13.94 -22.89 2.75
N PHE A 37 -13.67 -22.48 4.00
CA PHE A 37 -13.44 -21.08 4.36
C PHE A 37 -12.02 -20.58 4.09
N ALA A 38 -11.04 -21.47 4.10
CA ALA A 38 -9.69 -21.08 3.72
C ALA A 38 -9.63 -20.88 2.20
N GLU A 39 -9.01 -19.79 1.75
CA GLU A 39 -8.69 -19.63 0.33
C GLU A 39 -7.92 -20.87 -0.15
N TRP A 40 -8.52 -21.63 -1.07
CA TRP A 40 -7.93 -22.86 -1.61
C TRP A 40 -6.51 -22.67 -2.15
N LYS A 41 -6.21 -21.45 -2.63
CA LYS A 41 -4.86 -21.02 -3.05
C LYS A 41 -3.83 -21.07 -1.91
N THR A 42 -4.24 -20.77 -0.68
CA THR A 42 -3.35 -20.73 0.49
C THR A 42 -3.15 -22.13 1.08
N VAL A 43 -4.22 -22.94 1.14
CA VAL A 43 -4.15 -24.33 1.63
C VAL A 43 -3.39 -25.23 0.65
N GLY A 44 -3.60 -25.05 -0.65
CA GLY A 44 -2.95 -25.84 -1.71
C GLY A 44 -1.42 -25.78 -1.69
N LYS A 45 -0.83 -24.70 -1.15
CA LYS A 45 0.62 -24.53 -0.98
C LYS A 45 1.25 -25.50 0.02
N PHE A 46 0.49 -25.98 1.00
CA PHE A 46 1.00 -26.84 2.08
C PHE A 46 0.80 -28.34 1.84
N ILE A 47 0.07 -28.72 0.79
CA ILE A 47 -0.22 -30.12 0.46
C ILE A 47 0.67 -30.54 -0.72
N PRO A 48 1.71 -31.38 -0.51
CA PRO A 48 2.72 -31.68 -1.53
C PRO A 48 2.16 -32.28 -2.83
N VAL A 49 1.06 -33.04 -2.74
CA VAL A 49 0.38 -33.66 -3.89
C VAL A 49 -0.35 -32.63 -4.75
N TRP A 50 -0.81 -31.52 -4.18
CA TRP A 50 -1.54 -30.47 -4.91
C TRP A 50 -0.63 -29.36 -5.45
N ASN A 51 0.61 -29.30 -4.95
CA ASN A 51 1.63 -28.36 -5.40
C ASN A 51 1.94 -28.49 -6.91
N LYS A 52 1.63 -29.63 -7.55
CA LYS A 52 1.77 -29.81 -9.01
C LYS A 52 0.65 -29.16 -9.83
N ARG A 53 -0.54 -28.92 -9.24
CA ARG A 53 -1.70 -28.32 -9.92
C ARG A 53 -1.81 -26.82 -9.68
N TYR A 54 -1.18 -26.34 -8.62
CA TYR A 54 -0.99 -24.93 -8.34
C TYR A 54 0.52 -24.66 -8.37
N PRO A 55 1.14 -24.57 -9.56
CA PRO A 55 2.43 -23.88 -9.63
C PRO A 55 2.27 -22.54 -8.91
N GLN A 56 3.32 -22.07 -8.22
CA GLN A 56 3.28 -20.81 -7.47
C GLN A 56 3.10 -19.61 -8.40
N ASP A 57 1.90 -19.44 -8.96
CA ASP A 57 1.60 -18.36 -9.90
C ASP A 57 1.33 -17.03 -9.17
N ASP A 58 1.31 -17.04 -7.82
CA ASP A 58 1.13 -15.84 -6.98
C ASP A 58 2.39 -15.45 -6.18
N ILE A 59 3.53 -16.11 -6.41
CA ILE A 59 4.80 -15.38 -6.45
C ILE A 59 5.09 -15.33 -7.93
N LEU A 60 4.52 -14.33 -8.62
CA LEU A 60 5.06 -13.94 -9.92
C LEU A 60 6.58 -13.99 -9.81
N PRO A 61 7.30 -14.52 -10.79
CA PRO A 61 8.73 -14.33 -10.83
C PRO A 61 8.97 -12.81 -10.94
N VAL A 62 9.11 -12.15 -9.79
CA VAL A 62 9.70 -10.81 -9.64
C VAL A 62 11.20 -10.88 -9.98
N MET A 63 11.67 -12.00 -10.50
CA MET A 63 12.93 -12.13 -11.21
C MET A 63 12.72 -12.82 -12.56
N SER A 64 12.69 -12.04 -13.65
CA SER A 64 13.86 -11.99 -14.55
C SER A 64 13.63 -11.23 -15.87
N HIS A 65 12.46 -10.66 -16.14
CA HIS A 65 12.41 -9.52 -17.07
C HIS A 65 12.66 -8.25 -16.26
N VAL A 66 13.91 -8.09 -15.82
CA VAL A 66 14.41 -6.77 -15.44
C VAL A 66 14.44 -5.98 -16.73
N TRP A 67 13.42 -5.15 -16.93
CA TRP A 67 13.40 -4.23 -18.06
C TRP A 67 14.60 -3.30 -17.93
N SER A 68 15.40 -3.21 -18.98
CA SER A 68 16.53 -2.30 -19.00
C SER A 68 16.02 -0.89 -19.28
N GLU A 69 16.64 0.12 -18.65
CA GLU A 69 16.38 1.53 -19.00
C GLU A 69 16.59 1.80 -20.50
N SER A 70 17.43 0.99 -21.16
CA SER A 70 17.66 1.08 -22.61
C SER A 70 16.39 0.88 -23.43
N ASP A 71 15.40 0.15 -22.92
CA ASP A 71 14.20 -0.25 -23.66
C ASP A 71 13.09 0.79 -23.51
N VAL A 72 13.22 1.68 -22.52
CA VAL A 72 12.27 2.75 -22.26
C VAL A 72 12.53 3.93 -23.18
N HIS A 73 11.51 4.34 -23.94
CA HIS A 73 11.54 5.55 -24.74
C HIS A 73 11.26 6.78 -23.87
N LYS A 74 10.16 6.75 -23.10
CA LYS A 74 9.77 7.82 -22.18
C LYS A 74 8.72 7.35 -21.17
N VAL A 75 8.70 7.98 -20.00
CA VAL A 75 7.60 7.85 -19.04
C VAL A 75 6.49 8.83 -19.43
N LEU A 76 5.27 8.32 -19.59
CA LEU A 76 4.12 9.07 -20.11
C LEU A 76 3.24 9.64 -19.00
N LYS A 77 2.93 8.81 -18.01
CA LYS A 77 1.99 9.11 -16.92
C LYS A 77 2.41 8.39 -15.66
N MET A 78 1.90 8.85 -14.53
CA MET A 78 2.01 8.18 -13.23
C MET A 78 0.62 8.10 -12.60
N ARG A 79 0.34 7.00 -11.91
CA ARG A 79 -0.88 6.82 -11.13
C ARG A 79 -0.58 6.17 -9.78
N PRO A 80 -1.38 6.47 -8.73
CA PRO A 80 -1.30 5.73 -7.47
C PRO A 80 -1.84 4.30 -7.65
N CYS A 81 -1.22 3.34 -6.97
CA CYS A 81 -1.70 1.96 -6.84
C CYS A 81 -1.55 1.48 -5.38
N ARG A 82 -2.03 0.27 -5.06
CA ARG A 82 -1.92 -0.30 -3.70
C ARG A 82 -0.47 -0.45 -3.22
N GLN A 83 0.48 -0.63 -4.13
CA GLN A 83 1.90 -0.87 -3.83
C GLN A 83 2.79 0.37 -4.03
N GLY A 84 2.20 1.56 -4.17
CA GLY A 84 2.93 2.81 -4.39
C GLY A 84 2.50 3.51 -5.68
N TYR A 85 3.42 3.66 -6.63
CA TYR A 85 3.16 4.31 -7.91
C TYR A 85 3.46 3.38 -9.08
N GLU A 86 2.54 3.38 -10.04
CA GLU A 86 2.75 2.79 -11.35
C GLU A 86 3.02 3.90 -12.36
N TYR A 87 3.94 3.62 -13.26
CA TYR A 87 4.36 4.52 -14.32
C TYR A 87 3.96 3.91 -15.66
N LEU A 88 3.32 4.72 -16.51
CA LEU A 88 2.98 4.31 -17.86
C LEU A 88 4.21 4.51 -18.75
N ILE A 89 4.81 3.41 -19.16
CA ILE A 89 6.06 3.38 -19.92
C ILE A 89 5.76 3.34 -21.41
N GLY A 90 6.32 4.27 -22.18
CA GLY A 90 6.39 4.17 -23.62
C GLY A 90 7.67 3.43 -24.03
N TRP A 91 7.55 2.32 -24.73
CA TRP A 91 8.65 1.45 -25.12
C TRP A 91 9.29 1.89 -26.45
N LYS A 92 10.61 1.69 -26.62
CA LYS A 92 11.32 2.04 -27.86
C LYS A 92 11.00 1.12 -29.04
N ASN A 93 10.68 -0.14 -28.76
CA ASN A 93 10.33 -1.15 -29.75
C ASN A 93 8.94 -0.94 -30.39
N GLY A 94 8.22 0.14 -30.02
CA GLY A 94 6.88 0.43 -30.53
C GLY A 94 5.78 -0.42 -29.91
N GLU A 95 6.09 -1.20 -28.86
CA GLU A 95 5.08 -1.91 -28.09
C GLU A 95 4.09 -0.93 -27.43
N ARG A 96 2.90 -1.46 -27.14
CA ARG A 96 1.87 -0.68 -26.47
C ARG A 96 2.36 -0.26 -25.08
N PRO A 97 2.11 0.99 -24.67
CA PRO A 97 2.51 1.43 -23.34
C PRO A 97 1.90 0.56 -22.24
N THR A 98 2.73 0.14 -21.29
CA THR A 98 2.29 -0.67 -20.13
C THR A 98 2.52 0.07 -18.81
N TRP A 99 1.72 -0.28 -17.81
CA TRP A 99 1.87 0.24 -16.46
C TRP A 99 2.83 -0.65 -15.70
N GLU A 100 3.93 -0.08 -15.26
CA GLU A 100 5.00 -0.80 -14.56
C GLU A 100 5.29 -0.15 -13.20
N LEU A 101 5.70 -0.98 -12.25
CA LEU A 101 6.18 -0.51 -10.95
C LEU A 101 7.61 0.04 -11.11
N ARG A 102 7.97 1.00 -10.26
CA ARG A 102 9.34 1.52 -10.20
C ARG A 102 10.34 0.40 -9.93
N ASP A 103 9.98 -0.50 -9.03
CA ASP A 103 10.85 -1.60 -8.60
C ASP A 103 11.14 -2.61 -9.73
N SER A 104 10.31 -2.64 -10.78
CA SER A 104 10.52 -3.50 -11.96
C SER A 104 11.80 -3.14 -12.76
N PHE A 105 12.33 -1.93 -12.60
CA PHE A 105 13.49 -1.42 -13.34
C PHE A 105 14.76 -1.32 -12.49
N GLY A 106 14.74 -1.81 -11.24
CA GLY A 106 15.86 -1.67 -10.31
C GLY A 106 16.23 -0.21 -10.05
N LYS A 107 17.54 0.09 -9.94
CA LYS A 107 18.04 1.46 -9.76
C LYS A 107 18.04 2.21 -11.08
N SER A 108 16.88 2.73 -11.46
CA SER A 108 16.67 3.52 -12.67
C SER A 108 16.60 5.03 -12.37
N THR A 109 17.35 5.81 -13.15
CA THR A 109 17.38 7.28 -13.13
C THR A 109 16.25 7.92 -13.95
N ILE A 110 15.57 7.15 -14.82
CA ILE A 110 14.50 7.70 -15.67
C ILE A 110 13.30 8.18 -14.87
N PHE A 111 12.97 7.47 -13.78
CA PHE A 111 11.88 7.85 -12.88
C PHE A 111 12.22 9.11 -12.10
N ASP A 112 13.48 9.25 -11.66
CA ASP A 112 13.92 10.45 -10.95
C ASP A 112 13.83 11.70 -11.83
N LYS A 113 14.20 11.59 -13.11
CA LYS A 113 14.06 12.68 -14.08
C LYS A 113 12.60 13.05 -14.34
N PHE A 114 11.72 12.05 -14.46
CA PHE A 114 10.29 12.27 -14.65
C PHE A 114 9.65 12.92 -13.42
N ASP A 115 9.97 12.44 -12.23
CA ASP A 115 9.53 13.02 -10.97
C ASP A 115 10.03 14.48 -10.85
N GLU A 116 11.26 14.77 -11.25
CA GLU A 116 11.80 16.14 -11.28
C GLU A 116 11.07 17.03 -12.30
N GLU A 117 10.70 16.51 -13.46
CA GLU A 117 9.94 17.26 -14.46
C GLU A 117 8.52 17.61 -13.95
N ILE A 118 7.84 16.65 -13.30
CA ILE A 118 6.57 16.90 -12.62
C ILE A 118 6.76 17.99 -11.57
N ARG A 119 7.82 17.90 -10.75
CA ARG A 119 8.14 18.92 -9.73
C ARG A 119 8.35 20.30 -10.35
N ARG A 120 9.11 20.40 -11.45
CA ARG A 120 9.34 21.68 -12.14
C ARG A 120 8.04 22.26 -12.70
N LYS A 121 7.14 21.42 -13.23
CA LYS A 121 5.82 21.86 -13.70
C LYS A 121 4.95 22.35 -12.55
N ALA A 122 4.92 21.61 -11.44
CA ALA A 122 4.21 22.00 -10.23
C ALA A 122 4.77 23.31 -9.62
N ALA A 123 6.10 23.45 -9.54
CA ALA A 123 6.75 24.67 -9.03
C ALA A 123 6.51 25.89 -9.92
N LYS A 124 6.48 25.73 -11.25
CA LYS A 124 6.08 26.81 -12.17
C LYS A 124 4.62 27.22 -11.97
N GLN A 125 3.76 26.26 -11.68
CA GLN A 125 2.35 26.50 -11.42
C GLN A 125 2.13 27.13 -10.02
N PHE A 126 3.03 26.89 -9.07
CA PHE A 126 2.96 27.34 -7.69
C PHE A 126 4.34 27.88 -7.20
N PRO A 127 4.72 29.13 -7.55
CA PRO A 127 6.08 29.65 -7.37
C PRO A 127 6.52 29.95 -5.91
N LEU A 128 5.60 29.86 -4.93
CA LEU A 128 5.89 30.12 -3.51
C LEU A 128 6.46 28.90 -2.75
N PHE A 129 6.73 27.79 -3.43
CA PHE A 129 7.03 26.51 -2.76
C PHE A 129 8.49 26.07 -2.90
N THR A 130 9.26 26.20 -1.82
CA THR A 130 10.58 25.56 -1.68
C THR A 130 10.43 24.16 -1.11
N TYR A 131 10.40 23.16 -1.99
CA TYR A 131 10.39 21.75 -1.62
C TYR A 131 11.79 21.33 -1.14
N HIS A 132 11.94 21.03 0.15
CA HIS A 132 13.15 20.40 0.71
C HIS A 132 12.80 18.96 1.11
N GLN A 133 13.39 17.97 0.44
CA GLN A 133 13.37 16.59 0.92
C GLN A 133 14.78 16.06 1.13
N ARG A 134 15.09 15.69 2.38
CA ARG A 134 15.91 14.52 2.67
C ARG A 134 14.95 13.34 2.75
N THR A 135 15.17 12.32 1.92
CA THR A 135 14.34 11.13 1.80
C THR A 135 14.45 10.26 3.05
N ILE A 136 13.50 10.42 3.96
CA ILE A 136 13.07 9.35 4.85
C ILE A 136 11.86 8.71 4.16
N ARG A 137 11.87 7.38 4.03
CA ARG A 137 10.82 6.61 3.36
C ARG A 137 10.12 5.76 4.40
N ASP A 138 8.79 5.69 4.35
CA ASP A 138 8.05 4.72 5.16
C ASP A 138 8.30 3.29 4.63
N PRO A 139 7.90 2.24 5.37
CA PRO A 139 7.97 0.86 4.91
C PRO A 139 7.16 0.59 3.62
N SER A 140 6.22 1.48 3.25
CA SER A 140 5.48 1.44 1.99
C SER A 140 6.16 2.19 0.83
N GLY A 141 7.40 2.65 1.02
CA GLY A 141 8.19 3.29 -0.03
C GLY A 141 7.77 4.71 -0.37
N PHE A 142 6.86 5.31 0.40
CA PHE A 142 6.46 6.69 0.16
C PHE A 142 7.50 7.66 0.72
N PRO A 143 7.83 8.72 -0.03
CA PRO A 143 8.63 9.79 0.51
C PRO A 143 7.76 10.51 1.54
N ILE A 144 8.01 10.23 2.82
CA ILE A 144 7.36 10.97 3.89
C ILE A 144 8.00 12.35 3.85
N SER A 145 7.17 13.34 3.61
CA SER A 145 7.62 14.71 3.59
C SER A 145 7.86 15.12 5.04
N GLY A 146 9.14 15.38 5.31
CA GLY A 146 9.72 15.04 6.59
C GLY A 146 9.84 16.22 7.55
N LEU A 147 9.09 17.32 7.40
CA LEU A 147 9.12 18.35 8.45
C LEU A 147 8.49 17.82 9.73
N TYR A 148 7.32 17.16 9.66
CA TYR A 148 6.74 16.50 10.82
C TYR A 148 7.68 15.45 11.43
N GLU A 149 8.31 14.62 10.60
CA GLU A 149 9.23 13.58 11.07
C GLU A 149 10.55 14.12 11.63
N GLN A 150 10.96 15.30 11.18
CA GLN A 150 12.08 16.05 11.77
C GLN A 150 11.71 16.68 13.12
N GLY A 151 10.49 16.45 13.61
CA GLY A 151 10.01 16.94 14.90
C GLY A 151 9.38 18.33 14.86
N TYR A 152 9.15 18.91 13.67
CA TYR A 152 8.45 20.18 13.56
C TYR A 152 6.97 20.00 13.88
N LYS A 153 6.42 20.92 14.66
CA LYS A 153 5.00 20.86 15.06
C LYS A 153 4.10 21.44 13.98
N PRO A 154 3.12 20.70 13.45
CA PRO A 154 2.18 21.22 12.48
C PRO A 154 1.31 22.32 13.12
N LYS A 155 1.09 23.39 12.37
CA LYS A 155 0.37 24.59 12.81
C LYS A 155 -1.04 24.64 12.23
N GLU A 156 -1.13 24.63 10.91
CA GLU A 156 -2.40 24.66 10.19
C GLU A 156 -2.25 24.12 8.77
N ILE A 157 -3.35 23.62 8.24
CA ILE A 157 -3.47 23.30 6.80
C ILE A 157 -3.90 24.58 6.08
N THR A 158 -3.06 25.07 5.17
CA THR A 158 -3.29 26.34 4.46
C THR A 158 -4.08 26.14 3.16
N GLY A 159 -4.07 24.92 2.61
CA GLY A 159 -4.76 24.58 1.38
C GLY A 159 -4.88 23.09 1.15
N CYS A 160 -5.52 22.73 0.05
CA CYS A 160 -5.44 21.41 -0.53
C CYS A 160 -5.33 21.49 -2.06
N VAL A 161 -4.65 20.52 -2.68
CA VAL A 161 -4.57 20.36 -4.14
C VAL A 161 -4.84 18.92 -4.51
N GLU A 162 -5.53 18.71 -5.62
CA GLU A 162 -5.73 17.38 -6.19
C GLU A 162 -4.78 17.20 -7.39
N VAL A 163 -3.92 16.19 -7.31
CA VAL A 163 -2.93 15.88 -8.34
C VAL A 163 -3.09 14.41 -8.70
N TYR A 164 -3.44 14.13 -9.96
CA TYR A 164 -3.67 12.77 -10.48
C TYR A 164 -4.68 11.95 -9.64
N GLY A 165 -5.76 12.60 -9.18
CA GLY A 165 -6.80 11.95 -8.36
C GLY A 165 -6.41 11.70 -6.90
N THR A 166 -5.23 12.16 -6.47
CA THR A 166 -4.81 12.13 -5.06
C THR A 166 -4.87 13.53 -4.48
N ARG A 167 -5.54 13.70 -3.34
CA ARG A 167 -5.56 14.97 -2.61
C ARG A 167 -4.36 15.09 -1.70
N PHE A 168 -3.75 16.26 -1.71
CA PHE A 168 -2.65 16.66 -0.84
C PHE A 168 -3.07 17.89 -0.05
N ALA A 169 -2.75 17.90 1.25
CA ALA A 169 -2.89 19.05 2.12
C ALA A 169 -1.56 19.83 2.14
N PHE A 170 -1.65 21.16 2.12
CA PHE A 170 -0.52 22.04 2.36
C PHE A 170 -0.44 22.30 3.86
N MET A 171 0.58 21.77 4.53
CA MET A 171 0.78 21.90 5.96
C MET A 171 1.81 22.98 6.27
N SER A 172 1.47 23.91 7.15
CA SER A 172 2.43 24.85 7.75
C SER A 172 2.84 24.39 9.14
N TYR A 173 3.99 24.84 9.63
CA TYR A 173 4.56 24.41 10.91
C TYR A 173 4.81 25.60 11.84
N LEU A 174 4.78 25.38 13.16
CA LEU A 174 4.96 26.45 14.16
C LEU A 174 6.37 27.02 14.15
N ASP A 175 7.36 26.14 14.01
CA ASP A 175 8.77 26.47 14.21
C ASP A 175 9.49 26.89 12.92
N THR A 176 8.76 27.01 11.80
CA THR A 176 9.35 27.37 10.51
C THR A 176 8.32 27.98 9.55
N GLU A 177 8.76 28.92 8.70
CA GLU A 177 7.97 29.45 7.57
C GLU A 177 7.81 28.44 6.43
N LYS A 178 8.46 27.27 6.53
CA LYS A 178 8.36 26.22 5.52
C LYS A 178 6.98 25.57 5.55
N GLN A 179 6.51 25.22 4.37
CA GLN A 179 5.32 24.40 4.18
C GLN A 179 5.70 23.05 3.59
N ASP A 180 4.89 22.05 3.88
CA ASP A 180 5.07 20.70 3.36
C ASP A 180 3.78 20.13 2.76
N PHE A 181 3.94 19.15 1.88
CA PHE A 181 2.84 18.43 1.27
C PHE A 181 2.63 17.10 1.97
N ILE A 182 1.48 16.95 2.61
CA ILE A 182 1.08 15.66 3.18
C ILE A 182 -0.12 15.13 2.42
N ARG A 183 -0.22 13.81 2.26
CA ARG A 183 -1.41 13.21 1.64
C ARG A 183 -2.62 13.52 2.51
N TRP A 184 -3.76 13.84 1.88
CA TRP A 184 -4.96 14.24 2.60
C TRP A 184 -5.41 13.16 3.60
N SER A 185 -5.40 11.89 3.18
CA SER A 185 -5.72 10.76 4.06
C SER A 185 -4.81 10.69 5.30
N VAL A 186 -3.50 10.94 5.11
CA VAL A 186 -2.54 10.93 6.21
C VAL A 186 -2.77 12.13 7.14
N ALA A 187 -3.14 13.29 6.59
CA ALA A 187 -3.52 14.44 7.41
C ALA A 187 -4.81 14.17 8.22
N GLU A 188 -5.79 13.47 7.65
CA GLU A 188 -7.00 13.06 8.36
C GLU A 188 -6.69 12.10 9.51
N ASP A 189 -5.80 11.13 9.28
CA ASP A 189 -5.41 10.15 10.28
C ASP A 189 -4.54 10.75 11.39
N LEU A 190 -3.55 11.57 11.04
CA LEU A 190 -2.57 12.09 12.01
C LEU A 190 -3.00 13.40 12.66
N PHE A 191 -3.76 14.24 11.94
CA PHE A 191 -4.11 15.60 12.37
C PHE A 191 -5.60 15.91 12.15
N PRO A 192 -6.51 15.10 12.74
CA PRO A 192 -7.96 15.24 12.51
C PRO A 192 -8.51 16.61 12.93
N GLU A 193 -7.90 17.26 13.93
CA GLU A 193 -8.31 18.60 14.36
C GLU A 193 -7.97 19.67 13.31
N LEU A 194 -6.80 19.59 12.69
CA LEU A 194 -6.36 20.55 11.66
C LEU A 194 -7.13 20.37 10.36
N THR A 195 -7.48 19.12 10.00
CA THR A 195 -8.34 18.85 8.84
C THR A 195 -9.74 19.36 9.09
N ALA A 196 -10.32 19.10 10.26
CA ALA A 196 -11.64 19.61 10.63
C ALA A 196 -11.71 21.14 10.60
N ASP A 197 -10.73 21.83 11.19
CA ASP A 197 -10.63 23.30 11.16
C ASP A 197 -10.51 23.83 9.73
N PHE A 198 -9.69 23.20 8.88
CA PHE A 198 -9.57 23.59 7.48
C PHE A 198 -10.90 23.43 6.71
N LEU A 199 -11.58 22.31 6.91
CA LEU A 199 -12.86 22.01 6.26
C LEU A 199 -13.96 22.95 6.74
N GLU A 200 -13.96 23.31 8.02
CA GLU A 200 -14.84 24.32 8.61
C GLU A 200 -14.60 25.71 8.02
N LYS A 201 -13.35 26.16 7.99
CA LYS A 201 -12.96 27.45 7.37
C LYS A 201 -13.37 27.55 5.90
N ARG A 202 -13.43 26.43 5.19
CA ARG A 202 -13.83 26.36 3.77
C ARG A 202 -15.32 26.13 3.56
N GLY A 203 -16.12 25.96 4.62
CA GLY A 203 -17.54 25.64 4.51
C GLY A 203 -17.81 24.27 3.87
N LEU A 204 -16.86 23.33 3.94
CA LEU A 204 -16.92 22.02 3.29
C LEU A 204 -17.42 20.88 4.22
N LYS A 205 -17.95 21.22 5.40
CA LYS A 205 -18.41 20.25 6.42
C LYS A 205 -19.41 19.20 5.90
N GLU A 206 -20.18 19.50 4.85
CA GLU A 206 -21.25 18.61 4.35
C GLU A 206 -20.76 17.46 3.46
N ARG A 207 -19.50 17.43 3.02
CA ARG A 207 -18.98 16.40 2.09
C ARG A 207 -18.30 15.19 2.75
N LEU A 208 -18.33 15.10 4.08
CA LEU A 208 -17.64 14.06 4.87
C LEU A 208 -18.58 13.05 5.54
N LYS A 209 -19.87 13.09 5.23
CA LYS A 209 -20.84 12.07 5.65
C LYS A 209 -21.08 11.03 4.56
#